data_AF-A0A0Q0VVA7-F1
#
_entry.id   AF-A0A0Q0VVA7-F1
#
_cell.length_a   1.000
_cell.length_b   1.000
_cell.length_c   1.000
_cell.angle_alpha   90.00
_cell.angle_beta   90.00
_cell.angle_gamma   90.00
#
_symmetry.space_group_name_H-M   'P 1'
#
loop_
_entity.id
_entity.type
_entity.pdbx_description
1 polymer ?
#
loop_
_entity_poly.entity_id
_entity_poly.type
_entity_poly.pdbx_seq_one_letter_code
_entity_poly.pdbx_strand_id
1 'polypeptide(L)'
;MFYLLIIWLTLPSARSWDQTMRLCGENRMAIEQAVAELPWEKQEDIVWILNRLPQGDLTCLSPELISHWIIYPETAQILYSWSQPVDDEIWRNYVLFPRFSQEPLEDYRPWFYRQLGELVDTCSDLVSAVNTIHSWATEVVKFKPTQRRDQGPLETYAFGYGRCEELMIFNGSACRTFGIPVRQAFAPYWAFTDNNHAWTEVYVDGKWQYIGVSGNTTLNQSWFSDHTKRTSIIVAISPEDTFSSDVLYTNRGISLINSTANYAPTAKINVQITFNSQPVDSATVSFAVFNWGGFREILKLFTDSKGKVSVDLGLTSVWIMARKDNNYGYQIYTPSGSISESLTIELQTNLEIDTAVFMLVPPLKND
;
A
#
# COMPACT_ATOMS: atom_id res chain seq x y z
N MET A 1 4.58 -11.77 -9.72
CA MET A 1 3.17 -12.00 -10.10
C MET A 1 2.23 -11.29 -9.10
N PHE A 2 2.30 -9.96 -9.06
CA PHE A 2 1.48 -9.05 -8.23
C PHE A 2 0.05 -8.83 -8.74
N TYR A 3 -0.30 -9.37 -9.93
CA TYR A 3 -1.62 -9.26 -10.58
C TYR A 3 -2.82 -9.85 -9.83
N LEU A 4 -2.60 -10.31 -8.61
CA LEU A 4 -3.59 -11.01 -7.81
C LEU A 4 -3.68 -10.45 -6.39
N LEU A 5 -2.97 -9.37 -6.04
CA LEU A 5 -3.20 -8.67 -4.76
C LEU A 5 -4.49 -7.83 -4.80
N ILE A 6 -4.88 -7.33 -5.98
CA ILE A 6 -6.10 -6.51 -6.15
C ILE A 6 -7.38 -7.34 -6.14
N ILE A 7 -7.31 -8.65 -6.41
CA ILE A 7 -8.51 -9.52 -6.42
C ILE A 7 -8.84 -10.06 -5.02
N TRP A 8 -7.90 -10.02 -4.07
CA TRP A 8 -8.07 -10.65 -2.75
C TRP A 8 -8.04 -9.68 -1.56
N LEU A 9 -7.64 -8.43 -1.76
CA LEU A 9 -7.98 -7.36 -0.82
C LEU A 9 -9.46 -6.99 -1.01
N THR A 10 -10.36 -7.91 -0.66
CA THR A 10 -11.80 -7.65 -0.66
C THR A 10 -12.19 -7.06 0.69
N LEU A 11 -11.79 -5.82 0.94
CA LEU A 11 -12.63 -5.03 1.83
C LEU A 11 -13.96 -4.81 1.07
N PRO A 12 -15.11 -4.92 1.75
CA PRO A 12 -16.36 -4.44 1.20
C PRO A 12 -16.29 -2.90 1.11
N SER A 13 -16.99 -2.32 0.13
CA SER A 13 -17.27 -0.87 0.15
C SER A 13 -17.83 -0.49 1.52
N ALA A 14 -17.48 0.70 2.03
CA ALA A 14 -17.95 1.17 3.34
C ALA A 14 -19.45 0.94 3.51
N ARG A 15 -19.82 0.19 4.54
CA ARG A 15 -21.21 -0.15 4.87
C ARG A 15 -21.73 0.78 5.97
N SER A 16 -23.06 0.89 6.06
CA SER A 16 -23.70 1.41 7.26
C SER A 16 -23.56 0.43 8.43
N TRP A 17 -23.65 0.94 9.65
CA TRP A 17 -23.65 0.13 10.88
C TRP A 17 -24.67 -1.01 10.82
N ASP A 18 -25.92 -0.72 10.41
CA ASP A 18 -26.98 -1.73 10.29
C ASP A 18 -26.64 -2.84 9.28
N GLN A 19 -25.98 -2.49 8.16
CA GLN A 19 -25.52 -3.47 7.20
C GLN A 19 -24.40 -4.33 7.79
N THR A 20 -23.47 -3.75 8.53
CA THR A 20 -22.38 -4.46 9.20
C THR A 20 -22.92 -5.42 10.25
N MET A 21 -23.85 -5.00 11.10
CA MET A 21 -24.44 -5.85 12.15
C MET A 21 -25.23 -7.04 11.59
N ARG A 22 -25.83 -6.90 10.40
CA ARG A 22 -26.45 -8.04 9.68
C ARG A 22 -25.44 -9.11 9.25
N LEU A 23 -24.18 -8.73 9.05
CA LEU A 23 -23.12 -9.63 8.61
C LEU A 23 -22.37 -10.31 9.75
N CYS A 24 -22.48 -9.79 10.98
CA CYS A 24 -21.87 -10.37 12.18
C CYS A 24 -22.42 -11.75 12.56
N GLY A 25 -23.62 -12.12 12.08
CA GLY A 25 -24.25 -13.39 12.44
C GLY A 25 -24.47 -13.49 13.96
N GLU A 26 -24.06 -14.61 14.56
CA GLU A 26 -24.16 -14.86 16.00
C GLU A 26 -23.29 -13.91 16.84
N ASN A 27 -22.24 -13.32 16.24
CA ASN A 27 -21.30 -12.43 16.94
C ASN A 27 -21.85 -11.00 17.14
N ARG A 28 -23.04 -10.70 16.61
CA ARG A 28 -23.62 -9.35 16.62
C ARG A 28 -23.70 -8.76 18.03
N MET A 29 -24.30 -9.49 18.97
CA MET A 29 -24.52 -8.98 20.33
C MET A 29 -23.20 -8.64 21.03
N ALA A 30 -22.18 -9.49 20.84
CA ALA A 30 -20.88 -9.31 21.46
C ALA A 30 -20.15 -8.07 20.90
N ILE A 31 -20.25 -7.84 19.57
CA ILE A 31 -19.71 -6.64 18.93
C ILE A 31 -20.47 -5.38 19.37
N GLU A 32 -21.80 -5.40 19.38
CA GLU A 32 -22.61 -4.26 19.82
C GLU A 32 -22.30 -3.89 21.28
N GLN A 33 -22.14 -4.88 22.16
CA GLN A 33 -21.76 -4.67 23.55
C GLN A 33 -20.36 -4.07 23.68
N ALA A 34 -19.35 -4.64 22.98
CA ALA A 34 -17.99 -4.12 23.02
C ALA A 34 -17.90 -2.67 22.55
N VAL A 35 -18.65 -2.28 21.51
CA VAL A 35 -18.70 -0.89 21.06
C VAL A 35 -19.37 -0.01 22.12
N ALA A 36 -20.48 -0.45 22.73
CA ALA A 36 -21.19 0.33 23.74
C ALA A 36 -20.39 0.54 25.03
N GLU A 37 -19.46 -0.36 25.36
CA GLU A 37 -18.59 -0.27 26.53
C GLU A 37 -17.42 0.74 26.34
N LEU A 38 -17.14 1.14 25.10
CA LEU A 38 -16.12 2.16 24.81
C LEU A 38 -16.63 3.58 25.14
N PRO A 39 -15.72 4.51 25.52
CA PRO A 39 -16.07 5.92 25.62
C PRO A 39 -16.68 6.43 24.30
N TRP A 40 -17.70 7.28 24.40
CA TRP A 40 -18.51 7.68 23.24
C TRP A 40 -17.68 8.32 22.12
N GLU A 41 -16.60 9.03 22.47
CA GLU A 41 -15.66 9.66 21.54
C GLU A 41 -14.93 8.63 20.66
N LYS A 42 -14.83 7.39 21.13
CA LYS A 42 -14.06 6.32 20.47
C LYS A 42 -14.94 5.36 19.66
N GLN A 43 -16.25 5.41 19.89
CA GLN A 43 -17.19 4.52 19.21
C GLN A 43 -17.20 4.77 17.71
N GLU A 44 -17.09 6.03 17.27
CA GLU A 44 -17.08 6.37 15.85
C GLU A 44 -15.90 5.74 15.10
N ASP A 45 -14.71 5.76 15.69
CA ASP A 45 -13.51 5.17 15.11
C ASP A 45 -13.66 3.65 14.93
N ILE A 46 -14.18 2.97 15.96
CA ILE A 46 -14.42 1.52 15.88
C ILE A 46 -15.50 1.18 14.87
N VAL A 47 -16.61 1.92 14.88
CA VAL A 47 -17.69 1.74 13.90
C VAL A 47 -17.13 1.93 12.47
N TRP A 48 -16.26 2.91 12.27
CA TRP A 48 -15.59 3.14 10.99
C TRP A 48 -14.77 1.93 10.52
N ILE A 49 -14.01 1.29 11.43
CA ILE A 49 -13.22 0.09 11.14
C ILE A 49 -14.15 -1.10 10.85
N LEU A 50 -15.10 -1.39 11.74
CA LEU A 50 -16.03 -2.53 11.62
C LEU A 50 -16.81 -2.48 10.30
N ASN A 51 -17.21 -1.28 9.87
CA ASN A 51 -17.91 -1.08 8.61
C ASN A 51 -17.11 -1.49 7.37
N ARG A 52 -15.77 -1.60 7.50
CA ARG A 52 -14.83 -1.96 6.44
C ARG A 52 -14.27 -3.37 6.56
N LEU A 53 -14.50 -4.11 7.65
CA LEU A 53 -13.98 -5.47 7.78
C LEU A 53 -14.74 -6.47 6.87
N PRO A 54 -14.08 -7.47 6.28
CA PRO A 54 -14.77 -8.54 5.55
C PRO A 54 -15.70 -9.33 6.49
N GLN A 55 -16.75 -9.93 5.93
CA GLN A 55 -17.73 -10.68 6.72
C GLN A 55 -17.08 -11.78 7.57
N GLY A 56 -16.08 -12.48 7.03
CA GLY A 56 -15.40 -13.56 7.76
C GLY A 56 -14.73 -13.08 9.05
N ASP A 57 -14.27 -11.83 9.12
CA ASP A 57 -13.75 -11.26 10.36
C ASP A 57 -14.90 -10.94 11.31
N LEU A 58 -15.96 -10.28 10.82
CA LEU A 58 -17.11 -9.87 11.65
C LEU A 58 -17.77 -11.05 12.38
N THR A 59 -17.80 -12.24 11.77
CA THR A 59 -18.38 -13.45 12.37
C THR A 59 -17.52 -14.07 13.46
N CYS A 60 -16.23 -13.76 13.51
CA CYS A 60 -15.25 -14.42 14.39
C CYS A 60 -14.47 -13.43 15.27
N LEU A 61 -14.77 -12.13 15.19
CA LEU A 61 -14.06 -11.07 15.88
C LEU A 61 -14.25 -11.17 17.39
N SER A 62 -13.14 -11.21 18.14
CA SER A 62 -13.18 -11.16 19.61
C SER A 62 -13.56 -9.74 20.08
N PRO A 63 -14.51 -9.58 21.00
CA PRO A 63 -14.84 -8.29 21.63
C PRO A 63 -13.62 -7.55 22.21
N GLU A 64 -12.69 -8.28 22.81
CA GLU A 64 -11.50 -7.74 23.46
C GLU A 64 -10.57 -7.05 22.46
N LEU A 65 -10.42 -7.65 21.26
CA LEU A 65 -9.59 -7.14 20.18
C LEU A 65 -10.03 -5.72 19.76
N ILE A 66 -11.34 -5.44 19.80
CA ILE A 66 -11.91 -4.14 19.46
C ILE A 66 -11.36 -3.05 20.38
N SER A 67 -11.24 -3.32 21.68
CA SER A 67 -10.72 -2.35 22.64
C SER A 67 -9.21 -2.13 22.46
N HIS A 68 -8.46 -3.18 22.14
CA HIS A 68 -7.02 -3.10 21.88
C HIS A 68 -6.70 -2.29 20.62
N TRP A 69 -7.56 -2.33 19.59
CA TRP A 69 -8.02 -1.16 18.83
C TRP A 69 -7.33 0.17 19.13
N ILE A 70 -7.76 0.70 20.26
CA ILE A 70 -7.64 2.09 20.65
C ILE A 70 -6.71 2.23 21.84
N ILE A 71 -6.86 1.34 22.82
CA ILE A 71 -6.20 1.47 24.13
C ILE A 71 -4.69 1.63 23.98
N TYR A 72 -4.04 0.80 23.17
CA TYR A 72 -2.59 0.83 23.00
C TYR A 72 -2.06 2.08 22.28
N PRO A 73 -2.56 2.44 21.08
CA PRO A 73 -2.08 3.64 20.42
C PRO A 73 -2.43 4.92 21.20
N GLU A 74 -3.56 4.98 21.91
CA GLU A 74 -3.88 6.14 22.77
C GLU A 74 -3.03 6.20 24.04
N THR A 75 -2.74 5.05 24.65
CA THR A 75 -1.80 5.00 25.78
C THR A 75 -0.45 5.56 25.35
N ALA A 76 0.00 5.25 24.13
CA ALA A 76 1.22 5.84 23.59
C ALA A 76 1.11 7.36 23.39
N GLN A 77 0.00 7.88 22.88
CA GLN A 77 -0.23 9.34 22.77
C GLN A 77 -0.22 10.06 24.12
N ILE A 78 -0.68 9.40 25.19
CA ILE A 78 -0.69 9.97 26.55
C ILE A 78 0.72 9.94 27.17
N LEU A 79 1.44 8.83 27.03
CA LEU A 79 2.73 8.63 27.69
C LEU A 79 3.89 9.31 26.97
N TYR A 80 3.83 9.40 25.64
CA TYR A 80 4.97 9.80 24.83
C TYR A 80 4.71 11.11 24.09
N SER A 81 5.53 12.11 24.40
CA SER A 81 5.48 13.43 23.76
C SER A 81 5.74 13.40 22.26
N TRP A 82 6.32 12.33 21.71
CA TRP A 82 6.53 12.19 20.28
C TRP A 82 5.37 11.52 19.53
N SER A 83 4.45 10.88 20.25
CA SER A 83 3.24 10.28 19.67
C SER A 83 2.14 11.36 19.58
N GLN A 84 2.36 12.36 18.74
CA GLN A 84 1.44 13.49 18.60
C GLN A 84 0.12 13.07 17.91
N PRO A 85 -1.01 13.72 18.25
CA PRO A 85 -2.26 13.54 17.51
C PRO A 85 -2.08 13.86 16.02
N VAL A 86 -2.81 13.12 15.19
CA VAL A 86 -2.88 13.29 13.73
C VAL A 86 -4.34 13.41 13.32
N ASP A 87 -4.58 13.91 12.11
CA ASP A 87 -5.94 14.02 11.57
C ASP A 87 -6.67 12.67 11.56
N ASP A 88 -7.99 12.69 11.72
CA ASP A 88 -8.83 11.49 11.82
C ASP A 88 -8.62 10.50 10.65
N GLU A 89 -8.39 11.01 9.44
CA GLU A 89 -8.05 10.16 8.28
C GLU A 89 -6.75 9.39 8.54
N ILE A 90 -5.69 10.07 8.98
CA ILE A 90 -4.40 9.42 9.24
C ILE A 90 -4.52 8.45 10.42
N TRP A 91 -5.25 8.85 11.46
CA TRP A 91 -5.47 8.06 12.65
C TRP A 91 -6.20 6.74 12.32
N ARG A 92 -7.37 6.83 11.68
CA ARG A 92 -8.21 5.67 11.37
C ARG A 92 -7.52 4.72 10.39
N ASN A 93 -6.98 5.26 9.30
CA ASN A 93 -6.41 4.46 8.21
C ASN A 93 -5.03 3.87 8.53
N TYR A 94 -4.20 4.62 9.25
CA TYR A 94 -2.77 4.31 9.35
C TYR A 94 -2.26 4.07 10.77
N VAL A 95 -3.11 4.24 11.80
CA VAL A 95 -2.85 3.79 13.18
C VAL A 95 -3.82 2.71 13.62
N LEU A 96 -5.13 2.97 13.53
CA LEU A 96 -6.13 2.08 14.11
C LEU A 96 -6.44 0.87 13.24
N PHE A 97 -6.45 1.01 11.91
CA PHE A 97 -6.83 -0.08 11.00
C PHE A 97 -5.96 -1.33 11.25
N PRO A 98 -6.57 -2.51 11.44
CA PRO A 98 -5.87 -3.64 12.05
C PRO A 98 -5.06 -4.49 11.07
N ARG A 99 -5.05 -4.13 9.78
CA ARG A 99 -4.27 -4.82 8.73
C ARG A 99 -3.51 -3.84 7.84
N PHE A 100 -2.47 -4.33 7.20
CA PHE A 100 -1.76 -3.69 6.09
C PHE A 100 -2.12 -4.34 4.77
N SER A 101 -2.25 -5.67 4.74
CA SER A 101 -2.46 -6.44 3.53
C SER A 101 -3.47 -7.58 3.74
N GLN A 102 -3.12 -8.82 3.35
CA GLN A 102 -3.99 -9.99 3.41
C GLN A 102 -3.66 -10.95 4.58
N GLU A 103 -2.90 -10.49 5.57
CA GLU A 103 -2.57 -11.24 6.77
C GLU A 103 -3.81 -11.57 7.62
N PRO A 104 -3.80 -12.66 8.43
CA PRO A 104 -4.86 -12.92 9.38
C PRO A 104 -5.07 -11.74 10.36
N LEU A 105 -6.29 -11.58 10.86
CA LEU A 105 -6.57 -10.60 11.91
C LEU A 105 -6.07 -11.16 13.24
N GLU A 106 -5.18 -10.43 13.92
CA GLU A 106 -4.53 -10.88 15.16
C GLU A 106 -4.57 -9.79 16.23
N ASP A 107 -4.59 -10.21 17.50
CA ASP A 107 -4.47 -9.33 18.65
C ASP A 107 -3.00 -9.04 19.02
N TYR A 108 -2.32 -8.35 18.10
CA TYR A 108 -0.88 -8.15 18.22
C TYR A 108 -0.48 -7.04 19.20
N ARG A 109 -1.34 -6.04 19.42
CA ARG A 109 -0.99 -4.82 20.17
C ARG A 109 -0.59 -5.09 21.62
N PRO A 110 -1.31 -5.91 22.40
CA PRO A 110 -0.88 -6.28 23.75
C PRO A 110 0.51 -6.93 23.78
N TRP A 111 0.80 -7.74 22.77
CA TRP A 111 2.07 -8.45 22.70
C TRP A 111 3.21 -7.48 22.39
N PHE A 112 3.09 -6.64 21.35
CA PHE A 112 4.12 -5.65 21.03
C PHE A 112 4.34 -4.66 22.16
N TYR A 113 3.29 -4.18 22.82
CA TYR A 113 3.44 -3.25 23.94
C TYR A 113 4.29 -3.86 25.07
N ARG A 114 4.08 -5.15 25.39
CA ARG A 114 4.92 -5.88 26.36
C ARG A 114 6.37 -6.06 25.90
N GLN A 115 6.61 -6.24 24.60
CA GLN A 115 7.97 -6.45 24.09
C GLN A 115 8.78 -5.15 23.97
N LEU A 116 8.12 -4.06 23.63
CA LEU A 116 8.77 -2.83 23.18
C LEU A 116 8.60 -1.65 24.13
N GLY A 117 7.69 -1.72 25.11
CA GLY A 117 7.39 -0.60 26.02
C GLY A 117 8.64 -0.03 26.69
N GLU A 118 9.44 -0.87 27.34
CA GLU A 118 10.68 -0.43 28.00
C GLU A 118 11.72 0.16 27.02
N LEU A 119 11.77 -0.33 25.78
CA LEU A 119 12.68 0.19 24.77
C LEU A 119 12.23 1.58 24.28
N VAL A 120 10.92 1.72 24.04
CA VAL A 120 10.30 2.95 23.55
C VAL A 120 10.26 4.04 24.63
N ASP A 121 10.21 3.68 25.91
CA ASP A 121 10.33 4.63 27.04
C ASP A 121 11.66 5.42 27.02
N THR A 122 12.69 4.87 26.38
CA THR A 122 14.01 5.55 26.27
C THR A 122 14.07 6.55 25.11
N CYS A 123 13.05 6.60 24.25
CA CYS A 123 13.04 7.42 23.05
C CYS A 123 12.57 8.85 23.34
N SER A 124 13.39 9.83 22.91
CA SER A 124 13.10 11.27 23.10
C SER A 124 12.22 11.87 22.00
N ASP A 125 12.20 11.24 20.82
CA ASP A 125 11.53 11.74 19.63
C ASP A 125 11.00 10.62 18.73
N LEU A 126 10.12 10.96 17.78
CA LEU A 126 9.42 10.01 16.92
C LEU A 126 10.41 9.20 16.06
N VAL A 127 11.47 9.83 15.58
CA VAL A 127 12.48 9.19 14.74
C VAL A 127 13.23 8.13 15.54
N SER A 128 13.62 8.45 16.79
CA SER A 128 14.25 7.51 17.70
C SER A 128 13.33 6.33 18.03
N ALA A 129 12.03 6.56 18.25
CA ALA A 129 11.05 5.49 18.48
C ALA A 129 10.91 4.55 17.29
N VAL A 130 10.76 5.10 16.07
CA VAL A 130 10.69 4.33 14.82
C VAL A 130 11.95 3.50 14.61
N ASN A 131 13.14 4.10 14.79
CA ASN A 131 14.42 3.41 14.62
C ASN A 131 14.64 2.32 15.68
N THR A 132 14.21 2.54 16.93
CA THR A 132 14.27 1.54 18.00
C THR A 132 13.38 0.34 17.69
N ILE A 133 12.13 0.59 17.30
CA ILE A 133 11.19 -0.47 16.88
C ILE A 133 11.74 -1.24 15.68
N HIS A 134 12.29 -0.53 14.69
CA HIS A 134 12.90 -1.14 13.51
C HIS A 134 14.13 -1.99 13.82
N SER A 135 15.01 -1.50 14.69
CA SER A 135 16.22 -2.22 15.09
C SER A 135 15.85 -3.52 15.81
N TRP A 136 14.92 -3.46 16.76
CA TRP A 136 14.40 -4.64 17.45
C TRP A 136 13.76 -5.62 16.48
N ALA A 137 12.90 -5.15 15.57
CA ALA A 137 12.23 -6.01 14.60
C ALA A 137 13.23 -6.75 13.68
N THR A 138 14.25 -6.04 13.21
CA THR A 138 15.35 -6.61 12.41
C THR A 138 16.18 -7.62 13.20
N GLU A 139 16.31 -7.44 14.52
CA GLU A 139 17.01 -8.38 15.39
C GLU A 139 16.25 -9.70 15.49
N VAL A 140 14.93 -9.64 15.77
CA VAL A 140 14.10 -10.81 16.10
C VAL A 140 13.54 -11.57 14.89
N VAL A 141 13.39 -10.93 13.73
CA VAL A 141 12.85 -11.55 12.51
C VAL A 141 13.79 -11.33 11.33
N LYS A 142 14.07 -12.39 10.56
CA LYS A 142 14.96 -12.35 9.38
C LYS A 142 14.21 -12.48 8.07
N PHE A 143 14.81 -11.96 7.00
CA PHE A 143 14.27 -12.16 5.66
C PHE A 143 14.40 -13.63 5.23
N LYS A 144 13.29 -14.22 4.79
CA LYS A 144 13.25 -15.51 4.10
C LYS A 144 12.03 -15.54 3.17
N PRO A 145 12.18 -15.93 1.89
CA PRO A 145 11.03 -16.14 1.03
C PRO A 145 10.07 -17.18 1.60
N THR A 146 8.79 -16.86 1.59
CA THR A 146 7.69 -17.67 2.13
C THR A 146 6.64 -17.91 1.03
N GLN A 147 5.39 -18.12 1.42
CA GLN A 147 4.28 -18.36 0.49
C GLN A 147 3.53 -17.07 0.14
N ARG A 148 2.53 -17.21 -0.73
CA ARG A 148 1.74 -16.08 -1.24
C ARG A 148 0.86 -15.44 -0.16
N ARG A 149 0.32 -16.22 0.77
CA ARG A 149 -0.45 -15.70 1.90
C ARG A 149 0.51 -15.05 2.89
N ASP A 150 0.24 -13.81 3.29
CA ASP A 150 1.02 -13.14 4.35
C ASP A 150 0.75 -13.80 5.70
N GLN A 151 1.83 -13.96 6.45
CA GLN A 151 1.78 -14.26 7.87
C GLN A 151 1.30 -13.05 8.67
N GLY A 152 0.62 -13.32 9.79
CA GLY A 152 0.33 -12.31 10.79
C GLY A 152 1.57 -11.88 11.58
N PRO A 153 1.51 -10.77 12.35
CA PRO A 153 2.64 -10.33 13.17
C PRO A 153 3.12 -11.39 14.17
N LEU A 154 2.21 -12.08 14.85
CA LEU A 154 2.55 -13.09 15.86
C LEU A 154 3.10 -14.36 15.22
N GLU A 155 2.56 -14.76 14.06
CA GLU A 155 3.07 -15.86 13.25
C GLU A 155 4.50 -15.58 12.75
N THR A 156 4.73 -14.37 12.23
CA THR A 156 6.05 -13.92 11.75
C THR A 156 7.11 -13.96 12.86
N TYR A 157 6.74 -13.53 14.08
CA TYR A 157 7.61 -13.64 15.24
C TYR A 157 7.88 -15.10 15.63
N ALA A 158 6.83 -15.94 15.68
CA ALA A 158 6.97 -17.34 16.07
C ALA A 158 7.89 -18.13 15.14
N PHE A 159 7.88 -17.83 13.84
CA PHE A 159 8.82 -18.42 12.89
C PHE A 159 10.21 -17.76 12.91
N GLY A 160 10.30 -16.50 13.32
CA GLY A 160 11.52 -15.70 13.28
C GLY A 160 11.95 -15.31 11.86
N TYR A 161 11.07 -15.46 10.87
CA TYR A 161 11.36 -15.05 9.50
C TYR A 161 10.11 -14.72 8.68
N GLY A 162 10.29 -13.89 7.63
CA GLY A 162 9.27 -13.58 6.63
C GLY A 162 9.83 -12.93 5.37
N ARG A 163 9.02 -12.83 4.31
CA ARG A 163 9.32 -12.03 3.10
C ARG A 163 9.09 -10.54 3.35
N CYS A 164 9.43 -9.69 2.38
CA CYS A 164 9.40 -8.23 2.58
C CYS A 164 8.05 -7.69 3.06
N GLU A 165 6.94 -8.24 2.59
CA GLU A 165 5.60 -7.88 3.05
C GLU A 165 5.33 -8.31 4.50
N GLU A 166 5.77 -9.50 4.91
CA GLU A 166 5.58 -10.00 6.28
C GLU A 166 6.45 -9.21 7.27
N LEU A 167 7.67 -8.84 6.87
CA LEU A 167 8.53 -7.95 7.66
C LEU A 167 7.94 -6.54 7.76
N MET A 168 7.32 -6.03 6.68
CA MET A 168 6.58 -4.77 6.66
C MET A 168 5.38 -4.80 7.60
N ILE A 169 4.56 -5.87 7.53
CA ILE A 169 3.42 -6.09 8.43
C ILE A 169 3.88 -6.14 9.88
N PHE A 170 4.93 -6.90 10.19
CA PHE A 170 5.45 -7.04 11.55
C PHE A 170 5.95 -5.71 12.11
N ASN A 171 6.82 -5.01 11.36
CA ASN A 171 7.37 -3.72 11.77
C ASN A 171 6.28 -2.64 11.86
N GLY A 172 5.40 -2.56 10.88
CA GLY A 172 4.31 -1.60 10.85
C GLY A 172 3.31 -1.84 11.99
N SER A 173 3.00 -3.09 12.31
CA SER A 173 2.11 -3.43 13.43
C SER A 173 2.70 -3.02 14.78
N ALA A 174 4.02 -3.17 14.94
CA ALA A 174 4.72 -2.63 16.10
C ALA A 174 4.57 -1.11 16.18
N CYS A 175 4.84 -0.37 15.10
CA CYS A 175 4.65 1.08 15.02
C CYS A 175 3.21 1.51 15.37
N ARG A 176 2.19 0.87 14.76
CA ARG A 176 0.77 1.15 15.03
C ARG A 176 0.35 0.85 16.46
N THR A 177 1.05 -0.04 17.16
CA THR A 177 0.81 -0.31 18.59
C THR A 177 1.14 0.93 19.44
N PHE A 178 2.15 1.70 19.04
CA PHE A 178 2.62 2.89 19.75
C PHE A 178 2.12 4.20 19.13
N GLY A 179 0.97 4.18 18.45
CA GLY A 179 0.35 5.39 17.91
C GLY A 179 1.05 5.98 16.67
N ILE A 180 2.07 5.32 16.12
CA ILE A 180 2.84 5.83 14.98
C ILE A 180 2.09 5.51 13.68
N PRO A 181 1.72 6.52 12.87
CA PRO A 181 1.00 6.27 11.63
C PRO A 181 1.94 5.71 10.56
N VAL A 182 1.57 4.53 10.05
CA VAL A 182 2.34 3.82 9.03
C VAL A 182 1.43 3.21 7.97
N ARG A 183 1.95 3.12 6.75
CA ARG A 183 1.26 2.47 5.63
C ARG A 183 2.20 1.60 4.82
N GLN A 184 1.60 0.64 4.11
CA GLN A 184 2.32 -0.17 3.14
C GLN A 184 2.70 0.71 1.93
N ALA A 185 3.94 0.56 1.46
CA ALA A 185 4.40 1.01 0.16
C ALA A 185 5.14 -0.12 -0.56
N PHE A 186 5.03 -0.19 -1.89
CA PHE A 186 5.71 -1.21 -2.67
C PHE A 186 5.97 -0.79 -4.11
N ALA A 187 7.02 -1.37 -4.70
CA ALA A 187 7.23 -1.39 -6.13
C ALA A 187 6.80 -2.75 -6.67
N PRO A 188 5.75 -2.85 -7.52
CA PRO A 188 5.24 -4.14 -7.99
C PRO A 188 6.29 -4.92 -8.78
N TYR A 189 7.12 -4.21 -9.56
CA TYR A 189 8.28 -4.73 -10.26
C TYR A 189 9.28 -3.60 -10.45
N TRP A 190 10.57 -3.87 -10.26
CA TRP A 190 11.61 -2.91 -10.65
C TRP A 190 11.74 -2.88 -12.17
N ALA A 191 11.97 -1.68 -12.70
CA ALA A 191 12.12 -1.46 -14.14
C ALA A 191 13.52 -1.85 -14.68
N PHE A 192 14.50 -2.09 -13.80
CA PHE A 192 15.91 -2.26 -14.16
C PHE A 192 16.54 -3.55 -13.63
N THR A 193 15.81 -4.36 -12.86
CA THR A 193 16.30 -5.63 -12.30
C THR A 193 15.15 -6.56 -11.97
N ASP A 194 15.43 -7.86 -11.97
CA ASP A 194 14.47 -8.94 -11.71
C ASP A 194 14.15 -9.06 -10.23
N ASN A 195 13.35 -8.14 -9.72
CA ASN A 195 12.78 -8.23 -8.38
C ASN A 195 11.57 -7.30 -8.22
N ASN A 196 11.01 -7.31 -7.02
CA ASN A 196 10.06 -6.35 -6.50
C ASN A 196 10.49 -5.98 -5.07
N HIS A 197 9.74 -5.11 -4.40
CA HIS A 197 9.91 -4.91 -2.96
C HIS A 197 8.71 -4.23 -2.31
N ALA A 198 8.48 -4.54 -1.04
CA ALA A 198 7.53 -3.87 -0.17
C ALA A 198 8.24 -3.36 1.09
N TRP A 199 7.80 -2.21 1.59
CA TRP A 199 8.36 -1.55 2.76
C TRP A 199 7.32 -0.67 3.47
N THR A 200 7.75 -0.03 4.56
CA THR A 200 6.90 0.82 5.40
C THR A 200 7.14 2.29 5.10
N GLU A 201 6.06 3.04 4.87
CA GLU A 201 6.07 4.50 4.96
C GLU A 201 5.52 4.91 6.34
N VAL A 202 6.20 5.86 6.97
CA VAL A 202 5.91 6.43 8.29
C VAL A 202 5.53 7.89 8.11
N TYR A 203 4.45 8.32 8.75
CA TYR A 203 4.02 9.71 8.73
C TYR A 203 4.77 10.51 9.80
N VAL A 204 5.62 11.43 9.36
CA VAL A 204 6.47 12.27 10.23
C VAL A 204 6.32 13.73 9.78
N ASP A 205 5.89 14.60 10.69
CA ASP A 205 5.75 16.05 10.47
C ASP A 205 5.01 16.42 9.18
N GLY A 206 3.87 15.77 8.94
CA GLY A 206 3.03 16.06 7.78
C GLY A 206 3.43 15.35 6.48
N LYS A 207 4.47 14.50 6.51
CA LYS A 207 5.04 13.86 5.30
C LYS A 207 5.22 12.36 5.49
N TRP A 208 4.99 11.60 4.42
CA TRP A 208 5.35 10.20 4.36
C TRP A 208 6.85 10.05 4.09
N GLN A 209 7.54 9.36 4.99
CA GLN A 209 8.95 9.00 4.88
C GLN A 209 9.08 7.48 4.88
N TYR A 210 10.05 6.91 4.20
CA TYR A 210 10.18 5.45 4.12
C TYR A 210 11.22 4.90 5.09
N ILE A 211 11.04 3.67 5.55
CA ILE A 211 12.07 2.92 6.29
C ILE A 211 12.17 1.50 5.71
N GLY A 212 13.34 0.89 5.84
CA GLY A 212 13.51 -0.51 5.47
C GLY A 212 12.72 -1.45 6.37
N VAL A 213 12.56 -2.69 5.92
CA VAL A 213 11.92 -3.78 6.69
C VAL A 213 12.94 -4.75 7.29
N SER A 214 14.21 -4.55 6.97
CA SER A 214 15.34 -5.34 7.45
C SER A 214 16.64 -4.58 7.26
N GLY A 215 17.65 -4.96 8.04
CA GLY A 215 19.00 -4.39 7.96
C GLY A 215 19.14 -3.14 8.83
N ASN A 216 20.33 -2.52 8.80
CA ASN A 216 20.56 -1.28 9.53
C ASN A 216 20.08 -0.11 8.67
N THR A 217 18.78 0.22 8.76
CA THR A 217 18.15 1.30 8.00
C THR A 217 17.59 2.36 8.91
N THR A 218 17.53 3.59 8.42
CA THR A 218 16.88 4.72 9.10
C THR A 218 15.86 5.33 8.16
N LEU A 219 15.05 6.27 8.65
CA LEU A 219 14.13 7.01 7.81
C LEU A 219 14.84 7.62 6.58
N ASN A 220 14.22 7.41 5.42
CA ASN A 220 14.68 7.76 4.08
C ASN A 220 16.07 7.23 3.69
N GLN A 221 16.59 6.23 4.38
CA GLN A 221 17.87 5.61 4.06
C GLN A 221 17.82 4.10 4.30
N SER A 222 17.74 3.35 3.19
CA SER A 222 17.70 1.90 3.17
C SER A 222 18.59 1.36 2.04
N TRP A 223 18.90 0.06 2.06
CA TRP A 223 19.66 -0.60 0.99
C TRP A 223 18.99 -0.49 -0.39
N PHE A 224 17.67 -0.26 -0.43
CA PHE A 224 16.89 -0.09 -1.66
C PHE A 224 16.67 1.39 -2.06
N SER A 225 17.23 2.37 -1.35
CA SER A 225 17.04 3.80 -1.66
C SER A 225 17.43 4.16 -3.10
N ASP A 226 18.49 3.57 -3.64
CA ASP A 226 18.87 3.77 -5.04
C ASP A 226 17.90 3.09 -6.02
N HIS A 227 17.19 2.05 -5.59
CA HIS A 227 16.19 1.35 -6.39
C HIS A 227 14.90 2.16 -6.52
N THR A 228 14.47 2.85 -5.46
CA THR A 228 13.26 3.70 -5.51
C THR A 228 13.43 4.87 -6.47
N LYS A 229 14.66 5.43 -6.56
CA LYS A 229 14.99 6.47 -7.56
C LYS A 229 14.93 5.97 -9.00
N ARG A 230 14.97 4.65 -9.20
CA ARG A 230 15.06 3.98 -10.51
C ARG A 230 13.80 3.21 -10.88
N THR A 231 12.72 3.36 -10.12
CA THR A 231 11.47 2.62 -10.34
C THR A 231 10.51 3.37 -11.27
N SER A 232 9.56 2.63 -11.86
CA SER A 232 8.47 3.19 -12.66
C SER A 232 7.34 3.71 -11.79
N ILE A 233 6.99 2.98 -10.74
CA ILE A 233 5.89 3.33 -9.84
C ILE A 233 6.14 2.78 -8.44
N ILE A 234 5.73 3.56 -7.45
CA ILE A 234 5.62 3.15 -6.05
C ILE A 234 4.16 3.34 -5.66
N VAL A 235 3.55 2.28 -5.15
CA VAL A 235 2.16 2.26 -4.75
C VAL A 235 2.07 2.17 -3.24
N ALA A 236 1.32 3.08 -2.64
CA ALA A 236 0.87 2.99 -1.26
C ALA A 236 -0.62 2.61 -1.21
N ILE A 237 -1.09 2.09 -0.08
CA ILE A 237 -2.48 1.64 0.08
C ILE A 237 -3.18 2.52 1.11
N SER A 238 -4.39 2.98 0.77
CA SER A 238 -5.37 3.50 1.74
C SER A 238 -6.50 2.48 1.92
N PRO A 239 -6.86 2.09 3.16
CA PRO A 239 -7.99 1.22 3.47
C PRO A 239 -9.34 1.96 3.42
N GLU A 240 -9.44 3.00 2.59
CA GLU A 240 -10.71 3.57 2.18
C GLU A 240 -10.68 4.14 0.76
N ASP A 241 -11.86 4.48 0.25
CA ASP A 241 -12.01 5.23 -0.99
C ASP A 241 -11.57 6.67 -0.74
N THR A 242 -10.43 7.06 -1.32
CA THR A 242 -9.91 8.43 -1.29
C THR A 242 -9.87 8.98 -2.71
N PHE A 243 -9.99 10.31 -2.82
CA PHE A 243 -10.11 11.02 -4.08
C PHE A 243 -9.13 12.19 -4.07
N SER A 244 -7.85 11.89 -4.31
CA SER A 244 -6.81 12.89 -4.55
C SER A 244 -6.24 12.74 -5.95
N SER A 245 -5.43 13.71 -6.40
CA SER A 245 -4.70 13.62 -7.68
C SER A 245 -3.77 12.42 -7.77
N ASP A 246 -3.38 11.86 -6.62
CA ASP A 246 -2.39 10.78 -6.54
C ASP A 246 -3.05 9.40 -6.58
N VAL A 247 -4.38 9.32 -6.58
CA VAL A 247 -5.10 8.05 -6.59
C VAL A 247 -5.03 7.43 -7.99
N LEU A 248 -4.45 6.23 -8.06
CA LEU A 248 -4.30 5.44 -9.28
C LEU A 248 -5.57 4.64 -9.58
N TYR A 249 -6.19 4.10 -8.55
CA TYR A 249 -7.32 3.20 -8.66
C TYR A 249 -8.03 3.09 -7.32
N THR A 250 -9.35 3.07 -7.34
CA THR A 250 -10.20 2.87 -6.16
C THR A 250 -11.17 1.75 -6.44
N ASN A 251 -11.28 0.80 -5.51
CA ASN A 251 -12.22 -0.31 -5.61
C ASN A 251 -12.57 -0.85 -4.24
N ARG A 252 -13.88 -0.86 -3.94
CA ARG A 252 -14.47 -1.50 -2.76
C ARG A 252 -13.78 -1.11 -1.44
N GLY A 253 -13.63 0.19 -1.16
CA GLY A 253 -13.07 0.64 0.12
C GLY A 253 -11.56 0.53 0.21
N ILE A 254 -10.86 0.47 -0.93
CA ILE A 254 -9.40 0.51 -1.01
C ILE A 254 -9.00 1.41 -2.16
N SER A 255 -8.02 2.28 -1.90
CA SER A 255 -7.39 3.10 -2.91
C SER A 255 -5.90 2.83 -3.01
N LEU A 256 -5.43 2.69 -4.25
CA LEU A 256 -4.02 2.65 -4.59
C LEU A 256 -3.54 4.08 -4.82
N ILE A 257 -2.57 4.52 -4.04
CA ILE A 257 -2.00 5.87 -4.08
C ILE A 257 -0.64 5.79 -4.78
N ASN A 258 -0.41 6.70 -5.72
CA ASN A 258 0.88 6.91 -6.35
C ASN A 258 1.81 7.63 -5.36
N SER A 259 2.71 6.88 -4.73
CA SER A 259 3.70 7.43 -3.81
C SER A 259 5.02 7.78 -4.50
N THR A 260 5.12 7.61 -5.82
CA THR A 260 6.39 7.71 -6.56
C THR A 260 7.10 9.06 -6.37
N ALA A 261 6.35 10.16 -6.32
CA ALA A 261 6.87 11.52 -6.15
C ALA A 261 7.58 11.74 -4.80
N ASN A 262 7.33 10.88 -3.80
CA ASN A 262 8.03 10.94 -2.51
C ASN A 262 9.49 10.47 -2.59
N TYR A 263 9.87 9.79 -3.68
CA TYR A 263 11.17 9.14 -3.82
C TYR A 263 12.01 9.73 -4.94
N ALA A 264 11.39 10.14 -6.04
CA ALA A 264 12.07 10.69 -7.20
C ALA A 264 11.15 11.57 -8.06
N PRO A 265 11.73 12.42 -8.93
CA PRO A 265 10.97 13.14 -9.95
C PRO A 265 10.13 12.18 -10.81
N THR A 266 8.91 12.61 -11.12
CA THR A 266 7.98 11.92 -12.02
C THR A 266 7.72 12.74 -13.27
N ALA A 267 7.28 12.09 -14.34
CA ALA A 267 6.74 12.72 -15.52
C ALA A 267 5.29 12.28 -15.74
N LYS A 268 4.44 13.23 -16.12
CA LYS A 268 3.04 12.97 -16.47
C LYS A 268 2.94 12.42 -17.88
N ILE A 269 2.41 11.21 -18.02
CA ILE A 269 2.18 10.58 -19.32
C ILE A 269 0.70 10.68 -19.63
N ASN A 270 0.36 11.34 -20.74
CA ASN A 270 -1.00 11.44 -21.25
C ASN A 270 -1.15 10.52 -22.46
N VAL A 271 -2.03 9.52 -22.36
CA VAL A 271 -2.25 8.52 -23.38
C VAL A 271 -3.63 8.73 -24.01
N GLN A 272 -3.65 8.99 -25.32
CA GLN A 272 -4.87 9.02 -26.12
C GLN A 272 -5.03 7.68 -26.83
N ILE A 273 -6.17 7.03 -26.66
CA ILE A 273 -6.53 5.81 -27.37
C ILE A 273 -7.56 6.15 -28.46
N THR A 274 -7.29 5.68 -29.68
CA THR A 274 -8.15 5.88 -30.84
C THR A 274 -8.40 4.57 -31.59
N PHE A 275 -9.54 4.49 -32.29
CA PHE A 275 -9.86 3.43 -33.23
C PHE A 275 -10.59 4.04 -34.42
N ASN A 276 -10.07 3.83 -35.64
CA ASN A 276 -10.47 4.56 -36.83
C ASN A 276 -10.45 6.08 -36.62
N SER A 277 -9.40 6.57 -35.95
CA SER A 277 -9.23 7.99 -35.58
C SER A 277 -10.33 8.57 -34.66
N GLN A 278 -11.17 7.73 -34.06
CA GLN A 278 -12.16 8.14 -33.06
C GLN A 278 -11.71 7.77 -31.66
N PRO A 279 -11.98 8.60 -30.64
CA PRO A 279 -11.63 8.29 -29.26
C PRO A 279 -12.35 7.03 -28.77
N VAL A 280 -11.66 6.20 -27.99
CA VAL A 280 -12.21 4.95 -27.45
C VAL A 280 -12.46 5.08 -25.95
N ASP A 281 -13.73 5.16 -25.57
CA ASP A 281 -14.16 5.16 -24.17
C ASP A 281 -13.93 3.79 -23.50
N SER A 282 -13.52 3.82 -22.23
CA SER A 282 -13.37 2.63 -21.39
C SER A 282 -12.51 1.53 -22.04
N ALA A 283 -11.47 1.91 -22.77
CA ALA A 283 -10.39 1.04 -23.20
C ALA A 283 -9.48 0.75 -22.01
N THR A 284 -9.02 -0.50 -21.88
CA THR A 284 -8.03 -0.86 -20.87
C THR A 284 -6.65 -0.40 -21.34
N VAL A 285 -5.91 0.31 -20.49
CA VAL A 285 -4.52 0.73 -20.73
C VAL A 285 -3.64 0.14 -19.64
N SER A 286 -2.72 -0.73 -20.05
CA SER A 286 -1.79 -1.49 -19.21
C SER A 286 -0.39 -0.94 -19.39
N PHE A 287 0.22 -0.47 -18.30
CA PHE A 287 1.62 -0.05 -18.25
C PHE A 287 2.46 -1.21 -17.73
N ALA A 288 3.57 -1.55 -18.36
CA ALA A 288 4.39 -2.70 -18.01
C ALA A 288 5.90 -2.41 -18.08
N VAL A 289 6.68 -3.11 -17.26
CA VAL A 289 8.15 -3.09 -17.27
C VAL A 289 8.69 -4.49 -17.56
N PHE A 290 9.90 -4.60 -18.10
CA PHE A 290 10.54 -5.89 -18.32
C PHE A 290 11.14 -6.43 -17.01
N ASN A 291 10.66 -7.59 -16.55
CA ASN A 291 11.07 -8.20 -15.29
C ASN A 291 10.72 -9.70 -15.27
N TRP A 292 11.64 -10.55 -14.78
CA TRP A 292 11.55 -12.01 -14.80
C TRP A 292 11.23 -12.55 -16.20
N GLY A 293 12.05 -12.14 -17.16
CA GLY A 293 12.02 -12.63 -18.54
C GLY A 293 10.80 -12.22 -19.37
N GLY A 294 10.00 -11.24 -18.92
CA GLY A 294 8.84 -10.77 -19.68
C GLY A 294 8.30 -9.43 -19.21
N PHE A 295 7.36 -8.87 -19.98
CA PHE A 295 6.67 -7.65 -19.58
C PHE A 295 5.67 -7.94 -18.45
N ARG A 296 5.88 -7.27 -17.32
CA ARG A 296 5.04 -7.35 -16.14
C ARG A 296 4.30 -6.04 -16.01
N GLU A 297 2.99 -6.12 -16.06
CA GLU A 297 2.14 -4.96 -15.88
C GLU A 297 2.35 -4.41 -14.45
N ILE A 298 2.43 -3.09 -14.32
CA ILE A 298 2.65 -2.36 -13.06
C ILE A 298 1.41 -1.56 -12.69
N LEU A 299 0.56 -1.25 -13.68
CA LEU A 299 -0.63 -0.45 -13.52
C LEU A 299 -1.63 -0.72 -14.65
N LYS A 300 -2.90 -0.81 -14.29
CA LYS A 300 -4.05 -0.89 -15.21
C LYS A 300 -4.96 0.29 -15.01
N LEU A 301 -5.26 1.02 -16.07
CA LEU A 301 -6.22 2.12 -16.05
C LEU A 301 -7.25 1.97 -17.18
N PHE A 302 -8.26 2.83 -17.16
CA PHE A 302 -9.31 2.88 -18.17
C PHE A 302 -9.40 4.29 -18.75
N THR A 303 -9.61 4.40 -20.05
CA THR A 303 -9.83 5.69 -20.69
C THR A 303 -11.19 6.29 -20.34
N ASP A 304 -11.24 7.62 -20.31
CA ASP A 304 -12.50 8.37 -20.22
C ASP A 304 -13.27 8.40 -21.55
N SER A 305 -14.43 9.06 -21.56
CA SER A 305 -15.26 9.27 -22.76
C SER A 305 -14.55 9.98 -23.93
N LYS A 306 -13.41 10.63 -23.68
CA LYS A 306 -12.57 11.27 -24.70
C LYS A 306 -11.42 10.37 -25.14
N GLY A 307 -11.39 9.12 -24.68
CA GLY A 307 -10.34 8.15 -24.99
C GLY A 307 -9.01 8.45 -24.30
N LYS A 308 -9.01 9.23 -23.21
CA LYS A 308 -7.79 9.67 -22.53
C LYS A 308 -7.58 8.98 -21.20
N VAL A 309 -6.31 8.78 -20.87
CA VAL A 309 -5.86 8.41 -19.52
C VAL A 309 -4.53 9.10 -19.23
N SER A 310 -4.32 9.53 -17.99
CA SER A 310 -3.09 10.18 -17.55
C SER A 310 -2.57 9.56 -16.27
N VAL A 311 -1.24 9.45 -16.16
CA VAL A 311 -0.57 8.94 -14.95
C VAL A 311 0.82 9.56 -14.80
N ASP A 312 1.21 9.84 -13.55
CA ASP A 312 2.57 10.24 -13.21
C ASP A 312 3.43 8.98 -12.96
N LEU A 313 4.51 8.80 -13.72
CA LEU A 313 5.46 7.68 -13.55
C LEU A 313 6.87 8.20 -13.29
N GLY A 314 7.69 7.38 -12.63
CA GLY A 314 9.12 7.60 -12.55
C GLY A 314 9.77 7.58 -13.94
N LEU A 315 10.95 8.19 -14.06
CA LEU A 315 11.62 8.47 -15.34
C LEU A 315 12.27 7.22 -15.98
N THR A 316 11.48 6.18 -16.26
CA THR A 316 11.93 4.92 -16.87
C THR A 316 11.08 4.54 -18.07
N SER A 317 11.66 3.74 -18.98
CA SER A 317 10.92 3.20 -20.11
C SER A 317 9.81 2.23 -19.67
N VAL A 318 8.61 2.40 -20.22
CA VAL A 318 7.48 1.51 -19.97
C VAL A 318 6.83 1.07 -21.28
N TRP A 319 6.39 -0.18 -21.31
CA TRP A 319 5.56 -0.73 -22.38
C TRP A 319 4.09 -0.42 -22.08
N ILE A 320 3.42 0.29 -22.98
CA ILE A 320 2.01 0.66 -22.85
C ILE A 320 1.20 -0.15 -23.84
N MET A 321 0.30 -0.98 -23.35
CA MET A 321 -0.62 -1.78 -24.16
C MET A 321 -2.04 -1.30 -23.92
N ALA A 322 -2.78 -1.04 -25.00
CA ALA A 322 -4.18 -0.65 -24.96
C ALA A 322 -5.05 -1.73 -25.61
N ARG A 323 -6.24 -1.95 -25.04
CA ARG A 323 -7.21 -2.92 -25.55
C ARG A 323 -8.66 -2.45 -25.38
N LYS A 324 -9.47 -2.66 -26.42
CA LYS A 324 -10.93 -2.65 -26.34
C LYS A 324 -11.49 -3.80 -27.16
N ASP A 325 -12.24 -4.69 -26.52
CA ASP A 325 -12.78 -5.91 -27.13
C ASP A 325 -11.66 -6.74 -27.78
N ASN A 326 -11.72 -6.91 -29.11
CA ASN A 326 -10.73 -7.61 -29.93
C ASN A 326 -9.73 -6.67 -30.62
N ASN A 327 -9.69 -5.39 -30.25
CA ASN A 327 -8.77 -4.41 -30.83
C ASN A 327 -7.66 -4.07 -29.84
N TYR A 328 -6.42 -4.00 -30.35
CA TYR A 328 -5.21 -3.85 -29.56
C TYR A 328 -4.28 -2.81 -30.18
N GLY A 329 -3.50 -2.14 -29.36
CA GLY A 329 -2.44 -1.24 -29.81
C GLY A 329 -1.39 -1.09 -28.72
N TYR A 330 -0.15 -0.76 -29.08
CA TYR A 330 0.90 -0.56 -28.09
C TYR A 330 1.84 0.58 -28.47
N GLN A 331 2.54 1.09 -27.47
CA GLN A 331 3.71 1.94 -27.66
C GLN A 331 4.72 1.68 -26.55
N ILE A 332 6.00 1.88 -26.85
CA ILE A 332 7.06 1.99 -25.86
C ILE A 332 7.24 3.47 -25.54
N TYR A 333 7.00 3.86 -24.29
CA TYR A 333 7.35 5.17 -23.78
C TYR A 333 8.77 5.12 -23.21
N THR A 334 9.59 6.12 -23.56
CA THR A 334 10.87 6.41 -22.92
C THR A 334 10.89 7.90 -22.61
N PRO A 335 11.17 8.31 -21.36
CA PRO A 335 11.13 9.71 -20.98
C PRO A 335 12.11 10.57 -21.79
N SER A 336 11.63 11.72 -22.25
CA SER A 336 12.48 12.72 -22.94
C SER A 336 13.18 13.68 -21.98
N GLY A 337 12.83 13.64 -20.68
CA GLY A 337 13.23 14.64 -19.67
C GLY A 337 12.19 15.77 -19.49
N SER A 338 11.08 15.72 -20.23
CA SER A 338 9.95 16.64 -20.05
C SER A 338 9.10 16.24 -18.83
N ILE A 339 8.54 17.23 -18.12
CA ILE A 339 7.65 16.98 -16.96
C ILE A 339 6.28 16.41 -17.37
N SER A 340 5.89 16.56 -18.63
CA SER A 340 4.64 16.06 -19.19
C SER A 340 4.82 15.69 -20.65
N GLU A 341 4.35 14.51 -21.03
CA GLU A 341 4.46 13.96 -22.38
C GLU A 341 3.10 13.42 -22.83
N SER A 342 2.88 13.37 -24.14
CA SER A 342 1.64 12.89 -24.73
C SER A 342 1.93 11.89 -25.83
N LEU A 343 1.15 10.81 -25.86
CA LEU A 343 1.23 9.78 -26.88
C LEU A 343 -0.16 9.33 -27.32
N THR A 344 -0.23 8.83 -28.56
CA THR A 344 -1.46 8.28 -29.14
C THR A 344 -1.24 6.83 -29.52
N ILE A 345 -2.15 5.95 -29.13
CA ILE A 345 -2.17 4.54 -29.50
C ILE A 345 -3.44 4.29 -30.31
N GLU A 346 -3.26 3.97 -31.60
CA GLU A 346 -4.34 3.53 -32.47
C GLU A 346 -4.54 2.02 -32.30
N LEU A 347 -5.77 1.59 -32.00
CA LEU A 347 -6.13 0.19 -31.89
C LEU A 347 -6.31 -0.44 -33.28
N GLN A 348 -5.97 -1.72 -33.38
CA GLN A 348 -6.07 -2.53 -34.59
C GLN A 348 -6.68 -3.89 -34.26
N THR A 349 -7.48 -4.45 -35.16
CA THR A 349 -8.14 -5.75 -34.96
C THR A 349 -7.19 -6.94 -35.10
N ASN A 350 -6.14 -6.81 -35.92
CA ASN A 350 -5.11 -7.83 -36.14
C ASN A 350 -3.73 -7.22 -35.90
N LEU A 351 -3.42 -6.94 -34.64
CA LEU A 351 -2.12 -6.38 -34.28
C LEU A 351 -1.02 -7.45 -34.45
N GLU A 352 -0.23 -7.35 -35.51
CA GLU A 352 0.99 -8.15 -35.69
C GLU A 352 2.19 -7.42 -35.07
N ILE A 353 2.85 -8.07 -34.10
CA ILE A 353 4.11 -7.60 -33.53
C ILE A 353 5.20 -8.55 -34.03
N ASP A 354 5.79 -8.25 -35.18
CA ASP A 354 6.83 -9.11 -35.78
C ASP A 354 8.17 -8.97 -35.01
N THR A 355 8.62 -7.74 -34.78
CA THR A 355 9.79 -7.45 -33.93
C THR A 355 9.68 -6.05 -33.35
N ALA A 356 9.84 -5.91 -32.03
CA ALA A 356 9.93 -4.62 -31.36
C ALA A 356 11.28 -4.52 -30.63
N VAL A 357 12.02 -3.43 -30.89
CA VAL A 357 13.25 -3.13 -30.14
C VAL A 357 12.88 -2.33 -28.91
N PHE A 358 13.05 -2.94 -27.74
CA PHE A 358 12.89 -2.27 -26.45
C PHE A 358 14.27 -1.95 -25.87
N MET A 359 14.67 -0.68 -25.95
CA MET A 359 15.86 -0.19 -25.28
C MET A 359 15.47 0.31 -23.89
N LEU A 360 15.87 -0.44 -22.87
CA LEU A 360 15.56 -0.12 -21.48
C LEU A 360 16.44 1.05 -21.03
N VAL A 361 15.82 2.21 -20.80
CA VAL A 361 16.49 3.34 -20.14
C VAL A 361 16.09 3.31 -18.67
N PRO A 362 16.99 2.83 -17.78
CA PRO A 362 16.75 3.00 -16.35
C PRO A 362 16.90 4.49 -16.01
N PRO A 363 16.17 5.02 -15.00
CA PRO A 363 16.38 6.39 -14.55
C PRO A 363 17.85 6.60 -14.19
N LEU A 364 18.37 7.79 -14.47
CA LEU A 364 19.76 8.15 -14.15
C LEU A 364 19.99 7.93 -12.66
N LYS A 365 21.14 7.32 -12.34
CA LYS A 365 21.62 7.26 -10.95
C LYS A 365 22.04 8.68 -10.60
N ASN A 366 21.12 9.48 -10.06
CA ASN A 366 21.48 10.77 -9.49
C ASN A 366 22.19 10.48 -8.16
N ASP A 367 23.49 10.77 -8.15
CA ASP A 367 24.39 10.63 -6.99
C ASP A 367 23.90 11.44 -5.78
#